data_AF-A0A949ESM5-F1
#
_entry.id   AF-A0A949ESM5-F1
#
_cell.length_a   1.000
_cell.length_b   1.000
_cell.length_c   1.000
_cell.angle_alpha   90.00
_cell.angle_beta   90.00
_cell.angle_gamma   90.00
#
_symmetry.space_group_name_H-M   'P 1'
#
loop_
_entity.id
_entity.type
_entity.pdbx_description
1 polymer ?
#
loop_
_entity_poly.entity_id
_entity_poly.type
_entity_poly.pdbx_seq_one_letter_code
_entity_poly.pdbx_strand_id
1 'polypeptide(L)'
;LHGLFLATIPIAYGGLISVGIAYTLQVVAQRYAHPAHAAIILSLEAVFAALGGWLMLGETLSARGLLGCSLMLAGMLFSQLRTYIFKKK
;
A
#
# COMPACT_ATOMS: atom_id res chain seq x y z
N LEU A 1 30.16 1.11 -17.79
CA LEU A 1 29.07 0.31 -18.41
C LEU A 1 28.46 -0.76 -17.49
N HIS A 2 29.23 -1.41 -16.60
CA HIS A 2 28.73 -2.51 -15.74
C HIS A 2 27.51 -2.15 -14.87
N GLY A 3 27.46 -0.94 -14.31
CA GLY A 3 26.31 -0.48 -13.51
C GLY A 3 25.00 -0.34 -14.29
N LEU A 4 25.06 -0.10 -15.61
CA LEU A 4 23.87 0.02 -16.46
C LEU A 4 23.20 -1.36 -16.65
N PHE A 5 24.00 -2.40 -16.90
CA PHE A 5 23.51 -3.77 -17.01
C PHE A 5 22.94 -4.29 -15.69
N LEU A 6 23.53 -3.92 -14.55
CA LEU A 6 23.02 -4.29 -13.23
C LEU A 6 21.72 -3.56 -12.87
N ALA A 7 21.52 -2.33 -13.36
CA ALA A 7 20.30 -1.55 -13.12
C ALA A 7 19.14 -1.98 -14.03
N THR A 8 19.41 -2.51 -15.22
CA THR A 8 18.36 -2.99 -16.15
C THR A 8 17.45 -4.04 -15.52
N ILE A 9 18.01 -4.97 -14.74
CA ILE A 9 17.25 -6.06 -14.10
C ILE A 9 16.24 -5.53 -13.06
N PRO A 10 16.64 -4.74 -12.03
CA PRO A 10 15.70 -4.19 -11.05
C PRO A 10 14.73 -3.18 -11.67
N ILE A 11 15.12 -2.40 -12.68
CA ILE A 11 14.21 -1.50 -13.39
C ILE A 11 13.16 -2.28 -14.19
N ALA A 12 13.57 -3.32 -14.92
CA ALA A 12 12.65 -4.18 -15.67
C ALA A 12 11.70 -4.92 -14.71
N TYR A 13 12.21 -5.42 -13.58
CA TYR A 13 11.40 -6.08 -12.55
C TYR A 13 10.39 -5.10 -11.92
N GLY A 14 10.84 -3.92 -11.48
CA GLY A 14 9.96 -2.90 -10.90
C GLY A 14 8.92 -2.38 -11.91
N GLY A 15 9.32 -2.14 -13.15
CA GLY A 15 8.42 -1.66 -14.19
C GLY A 15 7.40 -2.71 -14.65
N LEU A 16 7.85 -3.92 -14.99
CA LEU A 16 6.95 -4.92 -15.57
C LEU A 16 6.10 -5.62 -14.50
N ILE A 17 6.73 -6.06 -13.41
CA ILE A 17 6.04 -6.86 -12.39
C ILE A 17 5.30 -5.97 -11.41
N SER A 18 5.97 -4.97 -10.81
CA SER A 18 5.30 -4.09 -9.85
C SER A 18 4.32 -3.16 -10.54
N VAL A 19 4.75 -2.39 -11.54
CA VAL A 19 3.88 -1.38 -12.15
C VAL A 19 2.93 -1.99 -13.19
N GLY A 20 3.43 -2.85 -14.07
CA GLY A 20 2.62 -3.45 -15.12
C GLY A 20 1.57 -4.43 -14.56
N ILE A 21 2.02 -5.49 -13.91
CA ILE A 21 1.13 -6.58 -13.48
C ILE A 21 0.36 -6.19 -12.21
N ALA A 22 1.06 -5.73 -11.16
CA ALA A 22 0.42 -5.53 -9.86
C ALA A 22 -0.61 -4.38 -9.89
N TYR A 23 -0.29 -3.20 -10.44
CA TYR A 23 -1.28 -2.12 -10.54
C TYR A 23 -2.44 -2.47 -11.47
N THR A 24 -2.21 -3.21 -12.57
CA THR A 24 -3.31 -3.64 -13.43
C THR A 24 -4.26 -4.58 -12.69
N LEU A 25 -3.72 -5.56 -11.97
CA LEU A 25 -4.53 -6.44 -11.12
C LEU A 25 -5.25 -5.68 -10.01
N GLN A 26 -4.60 -4.68 -9.42
CA GLN A 26 -5.20 -3.82 -8.40
C GLN A 26 -6.41 -3.06 -8.96
N VAL A 27 -6.29 -2.41 -10.12
CA VAL A 27 -7.40 -1.69 -10.77
C VAL A 27 -8.53 -2.65 -11.14
N VAL A 28 -8.20 -3.84 -11.67
CA VAL A 28 -9.19 -4.87 -11.99
C VAL A 28 -9.90 -5.35 -10.73
N ALA A 29 -9.18 -5.64 -9.64
CA ALA A 29 -9.76 -6.06 -8.37
C ALA A 29 -10.66 -4.99 -7.76
N GLN A 30 -10.26 -3.71 -7.86
CA GLN A 30 -11.09 -2.58 -7.40
C GLN A 30 -12.42 -2.48 -8.15
N ARG A 31 -12.49 -2.90 -9.41
CA ARG A 31 -13.74 -2.92 -10.19
C ARG A 31 -14.77 -3.91 -9.63
N TYR A 32 -14.32 -4.99 -9.00
CA TYR A 32 -15.18 -6.04 -8.44
C TYR A 32 -15.43 -5.88 -6.93
N ALA A 33 -14.57 -5.13 -6.22
CA ALA A 33 -14.69 -4.88 -4.79
C ALA A 33 -15.65 -3.72 -4.46
N HIS A 34 -16.33 -3.80 -3.31
CA HIS A 34 -17.16 -2.69 -2.85
C HIS A 34 -16.27 -1.45 -2.61
N PRO A 35 -16.68 -0.24 -3.07
CA PRO A 35 -15.83 0.96 -3.05
C PRO A 35 -15.23 1.27 -1.67
N ALA A 36 -15.98 1.01 -0.59
CA ALA A 36 -15.50 1.19 0.78
C ALA A 36 -14.33 0.26 1.12
N HIS A 37 -14.40 -1.03 0.77
CA HIS A 37 -13.33 -1.99 1.06
C HIS A 37 -12.09 -1.74 0.18
N ALA A 38 -12.29 -1.37 -1.09
CA ALA A 38 -11.21 -1.01 -2.00
C ALA A 38 -10.43 0.21 -1.50
N ALA A 39 -11.12 1.29 -1.10
CA ALA A 39 -10.49 2.52 -0.60
C ALA A 39 -9.72 2.27 0.70
N ILE A 40 -10.26 1.41 1.57
CA ILE A 40 -9.58 0.94 2.77
C ILE A 40 -8.26 0.27 2.39
N ILE A 41 -8.29 -0.81 1.60
CA ILE A 41 -7.06 -1.54 1.22
C ILE A 41 -6.00 -0.61 0.58
N LEU A 42 -6.41 0.29 -0.31
CA LEU A 42 -5.48 1.20 -0.99
C LEU A 42 -4.83 2.22 -0.04
N SER A 43 -5.57 2.68 0.97
CA SER A 43 -5.00 3.53 2.02
C SER A 43 -4.02 2.77 2.93
N LEU A 44 -4.23 1.46 3.16
CA LEU A 44 -3.32 0.61 3.94
C LEU A 44 -2.02 0.29 3.19
N GLU A 45 -2.06 0.24 1.87
CA GLU A 45 -0.90 -0.04 1.02
C GLU A 45 0.26 0.90 1.37
N ALA A 46 -0.01 2.19 1.51
CA ALA A 46 1.00 3.20 1.89
C ALA A 46 1.57 3.00 3.29
N VAL A 47 0.75 2.54 4.25
CA VAL A 47 1.18 2.24 5.64
C VAL A 47 2.14 1.05 5.62
N PHE A 48 1.79 -0.03 4.91
CA PHE A 48 2.66 -1.19 4.77
C PHE A 48 3.93 -0.88 3.97
N ALA A 49 3.84 -0.07 2.92
CA ALA A 49 5.00 0.39 2.16
C ALA A 49 5.97 1.19 3.04
N ALA A 50 5.46 2.10 3.87
CA ALA A 50 6.29 2.86 4.82
C ALA A 50 6.94 1.96 5.88
N LEU A 51 6.19 1.01 6.45
CA LEU A 51 6.73 0.03 7.40
C LEU A 51 7.78 -0.88 6.75
N GLY A 52 7.54 -1.31 5.52
CA GLY A 52 8.48 -2.10 4.72
C GLY A 52 9.75 -1.32 4.38
N GLY A 53 9.64 -0.02 4.05
CA GLY A 53 10.78 0.86 3.85
C GLY A 53 11.63 1.03 5.11
N TRP A 54 10.99 1.19 6.27
CA TRP A 54 11.69 1.23 7.56
C TRP A 54 12.38 -0.09 7.91
N LEU A 55 11.69 -1.22 7.74
CA LEU A 55 12.18 -2.53 8.14
C LEU A 55 13.20 -3.15 7.15
N MET A 56 12.93 -3.07 5.85
CA MET A 56 13.75 -3.69 4.80
C MET A 56 14.84 -2.75 4.26
N LEU A 57 14.55 -1.46 4.12
CA LEU A 57 15.48 -0.47 3.58
C LEU A 57 16.27 0.26 4.67
N GLY A 58 15.85 0.16 5.94
CA GLY A 58 16.49 0.84 7.07
C GLY A 58 16.28 2.36 7.06
N GLU A 59 15.33 2.88 6.29
CA GLU A 59 15.05 4.31 6.22
C GLU A 59 14.50 4.80 7.57
N THR A 60 15.10 5.87 8.12
CA THR A 60 14.62 6.42 9.40
C THR A 60 13.23 7.00 9.22
N LEU A 61 12.21 6.31 9.74
CA LEU A 61 10.85 6.81 9.75
C LEU A 61 10.78 8.02 10.70
N SER A 62 10.60 9.21 10.13
CA SER A 62 10.44 10.44 10.93
C SER A 62 9.27 10.30 11.90
N ALA A 63 9.34 10.94 13.07
CA ALA A 63 8.24 10.96 14.05
C ALA A 63 6.90 11.41 13.43
N ARG A 64 6.96 12.27 12.40
CA ARG A 64 5.79 12.68 11.59
C ARG A 64 5.22 11.54 10.75
N GLY A 65 6.08 10.72 10.16
CA GLY A 65 5.69 9.52 9.40
C GLY A 65 5.04 8.48 10.30
N LEU A 66 5.60 8.28 11.50
CA LEU A 66 5.06 7.33 12.49
C LEU A 66 3.69 7.77 13.03
N LEU A 67 3.51 9.08 13.26
CA LEU A 67 2.20 9.66 13.58
C LEU A 67 1.19 9.52 12.44
N GLY A 68 1.60 9.78 11.20
CA GLY A 68 0.74 9.60 10.02
C GLY A 68 0.31 8.14 9.83
N CYS A 69 1.24 7.21 9.97
CA CYS A 69 1.00 5.76 9.93
C CYS A 69 -0.03 5.34 10.98
N SER A 70 0.14 5.83 12.22
CA SER A 70 -0.78 5.56 13.34
C SER A 70 -2.18 6.14 13.10
N LEU A 71 -2.28 7.36 12.57
CA LEU A 71 -3.56 8.00 12.23
C LEU A 71 -4.31 7.26 11.12
N MET A 72 -3.60 6.82 10.07
CA MET A 72 -4.19 6.04 8.98
C MET A 72 -4.71 4.68 9.48
N LEU A 73 -3.93 3.96 10.29
CA LEU A 73 -4.36 2.71 10.93
C LEU A 73 -5.59 2.91 11.82
N ALA A 74 -5.59 3.95 12.66
CA ALA A 74 -6.71 4.27 13.54
C ALA A 74 -7.99 4.61 12.75
N GLY A 75 -7.88 5.47 11.73
CA GLY A 75 -9.00 5.83 10.87
C GLY A 75 -9.59 4.62 10.13
N MET A 76 -8.73 3.68 9.73
CA MET A 76 -9.17 2.46 9.11
C MET A 76 -9.91 1.53 10.06
N LEU A 77 -9.35 1.29 11.24
CA LEU A 77 -9.98 0.45 12.27
C LEU A 77 -11.38 0.98 12.57
N PHE A 78 -11.52 2.30 12.65
CA PHE A 78 -12.79 2.99 12.84
C PHE A 78 -13.77 2.81 11.68
N SER A 79 -13.29 2.86 10.42
CA SER A 79 -14.11 2.64 9.22
C SER A 79 -14.67 1.21 9.16
N GLN A 80 -13.85 0.22 9.53
CA GLN A 80 -14.26 -1.19 9.60
C GLN A 80 -15.25 -1.42 10.74
N LEU A 81 -15.04 -0.81 11.91
CA LEU A 81 -15.98 -0.82 13.04
C LEU A 81 -17.33 -0.22 12.67
N ARG A 82 -17.36 0.93 11.98
CA ARG A 82 -18.60 1.55 11.49
C ARG A 82 -19.34 0.62 10.54
N THR A 83 -18.64 0.01 9.59
CA THR A 83 -19.23 -0.93 8.63
C THR A 83 -19.79 -2.17 9.33
N TYR A 84 -19.11 -2.69 10.35
CA TYR A 84 -19.60 -3.82 11.16
C TYR A 84 -20.85 -3.45 11.97
N ILE A 85 -20.88 -2.25 12.57
CA ILE A 85 -22.03 -1.77 13.36
C ILE A 85 -23.25 -1.50 12.45
N PHE A 86 -23.06 -0.93 11.25
CA PHE A 86 -24.16 -0.63 10.32
C PHE A 86 -24.73 -1.84 9.58
N LYS A 87 -24.05 -3.00 9.59
CA LYS A 87 -24.58 -4.24 9.02
C LYS A 87 -25.63 -4.93 9.92
N LYS A 88 -25.94 -4.34 11.07
CA LYS A 88 -27.01 -4.79 11.98
C LYS A 88 -28.28 -3.93 11.81
N LYS A 89 -28.79 -3.81 10.59
CA LYS A 89 -30.19 -3.46 10.34
C LYS A 89 -30.66 -4.03 9.01
#